data_AF-A0A7W0RN24-F1
#
_entry.id   AF-A0A7W0RN24-F1
#
_cell.length_a   1.000
_cell.length_b   1.000
_cell.length_c   1.000
_cell.angle_alpha   90.00
_cell.angle_beta   90.00
_cell.angle_gamma   90.00
#
_symmetry.space_group_name_H-M   'P 1'
#
loop_
_entity.id
_entity.type
_entity.pdbx_description
1 polymer ?
#
loop_
_entity_poly.entity_id
_entity_poly.type
_entity_poly.pdbx_seq_one_letter_code
_entity_poly.pdbx_strand_id
1 'polypeptide(L)'
;MAITVPAVQWSRERSRAAACQNNLKQLGVALVNFHSQFGHLPKDGKNGHGYAAFLLPQLEQMALYERLQPLTKQLSGEPQARDRGGDASLSAFLCPSFDGPPLVDSNGLGRSNYLASAELFSKSTQLPNVGDGLSNTIALGETVRDQAWVLPGTGTGGAPPNQGDFGSRHAAGAHFLFCEGSVRLIGNTIDPSTFSALFTPNGQEVVDDF
;
A
#
# COMPACT_ATOMS: atom_id res chain seq x y z
N MET A 1 -4.51 6.68 -38.11
CA MET A 1 -3.83 5.38 -37.93
C MET A 1 -2.53 5.63 -37.20
N ALA A 2 -2.50 5.43 -35.88
CA ALA A 2 -1.29 5.57 -35.09
C ALA A 2 -0.59 4.20 -35.04
N ILE A 3 0.54 4.08 -35.72
CA ILE A 3 1.48 2.97 -35.53
C ILE A 3 2.07 3.12 -34.13
N THR A 4 1.67 2.23 -33.21
CA THR A 4 2.36 2.09 -31.93
C THR A 4 3.63 1.28 -32.17
N VAL A 5 4.76 1.98 -32.32
CA VAL A 5 6.07 1.35 -32.36
C VAL A 5 6.31 0.66 -31.00
N PRO A 6 6.63 -0.64 -30.96
CA PRO A 6 6.79 -1.40 -29.71
C PRO A 6 7.70 -0.71 -28.69
N ALA A 7 8.79 -0.06 -29.14
CA ALA A 7 9.73 0.67 -28.30
C ALA A 7 9.12 1.80 -27.46
N VAL A 8 8.09 2.50 -27.97
CA VAL A 8 7.43 3.59 -27.24
C VAL A 8 6.52 3.06 -26.15
N GLN A 9 5.92 1.88 -26.36
CA GLN A 9 5.07 1.22 -25.35
C GLN A 9 5.90 0.76 -24.14
N TRP A 10 7.07 0.15 -24.38
CA TRP A 10 8.00 -0.25 -23.31
C TRP A 10 8.53 0.93 -22.49
N SER A 11 8.83 2.06 -23.15
CA SER A 11 9.29 3.28 -22.46
C SER A 11 8.21 3.86 -21.54
N ARG A 12 6.96 3.90 -22.00
CA ARG A 12 5.82 4.38 -21.20
C ARG A 12 5.57 3.47 -20.00
N GLU A 13 5.62 2.15 -20.21
CA GLU A 13 5.41 1.21 -19.11
C GLU A 13 6.47 1.30 -18.03
N ARG A 14 7.75 1.41 -18.42
CA ARG A 14 8.85 1.64 -17.47
C ARG A 14 8.68 2.94 -16.69
N SER A 15 8.21 4.01 -17.33
CA SER A 15 7.94 5.28 -16.66
C SER A 15 6.80 5.17 -15.65
N ARG A 16 5.72 4.44 -15.97
CA ARG A 16 4.61 4.21 -15.04
C ARG A 16 5.00 3.31 -13.87
N ALA A 17 5.79 2.26 -14.11
CA ALA A 17 6.37 1.42 -13.07
C ALA A 17 7.29 2.21 -12.13
N ALA A 18 8.16 3.06 -12.68
CA ALA A 18 8.99 3.94 -11.88
C ALA A 18 8.16 4.91 -11.02
N ALA A 19 7.03 5.41 -11.53
CA ALA A 19 6.12 6.25 -10.77
C ALA A 19 5.46 5.49 -9.61
N CYS A 20 4.94 4.26 -9.83
CA CYS A 20 4.36 3.47 -8.75
C CYS A 20 5.41 3.08 -7.69
N GLN A 21 6.65 2.76 -8.12
CA GLN A 21 7.78 2.56 -7.20
C GLN A 21 8.09 3.80 -6.36
N ASN A 22 8.05 5.00 -6.97
CA ASN A 22 8.30 6.25 -6.25
C ASN A 22 7.19 6.57 -5.25
N ASN A 23 5.93 6.29 -5.56
CA ASN A 23 4.83 6.42 -4.62
C ASN A 23 5.02 5.51 -3.40
N LEU A 24 5.38 4.24 -3.61
CA LEU A 24 5.71 3.33 -2.50
C LEU A 24 6.89 3.84 -1.65
N LYS A 25 7.92 4.43 -2.27
CA LYS A 25 9.03 5.06 -1.52
C LYS A 25 8.54 6.24 -0.68
N GLN A 26 7.66 7.09 -1.21
CA GLN A 26 7.07 8.19 -0.44
C GLN A 26 6.24 7.66 0.75
N LEU A 27 5.46 6.60 0.54
CA LEU A 27 4.75 5.92 1.62
C LEU A 27 5.69 5.30 2.65
N GLY A 28 6.82 4.73 2.22
CA GLY A 28 7.86 4.23 3.12
C GLY A 28 8.47 5.31 4.00
N VAL A 29 8.78 6.47 3.41
CA VAL A 29 9.25 7.64 4.19
C VAL A 29 8.18 8.08 5.19
N ALA A 30 6.91 8.14 4.77
CA ALA A 30 5.80 8.48 5.66
C ALA A 30 5.66 7.48 6.83
N LEU A 31 5.79 6.18 6.57
CA LEU A 31 5.74 5.13 7.59
C LEU A 31 6.89 5.24 8.59
N VAL A 32 8.12 5.45 8.13
CA VAL A 32 9.29 5.60 9.02
C VAL A 32 9.16 6.85 9.89
N ASN A 33 8.65 7.96 9.33
CA ASN A 33 8.39 9.18 10.09
C ASN A 33 7.29 8.97 11.15
N PHE A 34 6.21 8.28 10.80
CA PHE A 34 5.17 7.90 11.76
C PHE A 34 5.72 7.00 12.87
N HIS A 35 6.46 5.95 12.51
CA HIS A 35 7.08 5.05 13.47
C HIS A 35 8.06 5.80 14.39
N SER A 36 8.86 6.74 13.87
CA SER A 36 9.76 7.56 14.66
C SER A 36 9.02 8.45 15.67
N GLN A 37 7.79 8.88 15.35
CA GLN A 37 6.97 9.72 16.23
C GLN A 37 6.20 8.92 17.29
N PHE A 38 5.63 7.76 16.92
CA PHE A 38 4.72 7.00 17.77
C PHE A 38 5.31 5.69 18.32
N GLY A 39 6.47 5.27 17.83
CA GLY A 39 7.16 4.04 18.25
C GLY A 39 6.59 2.74 17.67
N HIS A 40 5.61 2.82 16.76
CA HIS A 40 4.96 1.67 16.14
C HIS A 40 4.40 2.01 14.77
N LEU A 41 4.13 1.00 13.93
CA LEU A 41 3.42 1.15 12.66
C LEU A 41 1.94 1.53 12.91
N PRO A 42 1.30 2.30 12.01
CA PRO A 42 -0.10 2.68 12.20
C PRO A 42 -0.99 1.44 12.21
N LYS A 43 -1.93 1.39 13.16
CA LYS A 43 -2.87 0.28 13.27
C LYS A 43 -4.03 0.49 12.31
N ASP A 44 -4.21 -0.41 11.36
CA ASP A 44 -5.37 -0.41 10.47
C ASP A 44 -6.66 -0.67 11.28
N GLY A 45 -7.73 0.05 10.97
CA GLY A 45 -8.99 -0.05 11.71
C GLY A 45 -9.04 0.72 13.02
N LYS A 46 -7.95 1.37 13.46
CA LYS A 46 -7.99 2.22 14.66
C LYS A 46 -8.99 3.35 14.43
N ASN A 47 -9.99 3.44 15.33
CA ASN A 47 -11.11 4.36 15.21
C ASN A 47 -11.88 4.25 13.88
N GLY A 48 -11.83 3.10 13.19
CA GLY A 48 -12.48 2.91 11.89
C GLY A 48 -11.78 3.57 10.70
N HIS A 49 -10.56 4.06 10.87
CA HIS A 49 -9.75 4.61 9.78
C HIS A 49 -8.78 3.57 9.22
N GLY A 50 -8.51 3.67 7.92
CA GLY A 50 -7.43 2.95 7.27
C GLY A 50 -6.06 3.45 7.67
N TYR A 51 -5.03 2.61 7.55
CA TYR A 51 -3.66 2.97 7.89
C TYR A 51 -3.17 4.26 7.17
N ALA A 52 -3.62 4.46 5.94
CA ALA A 52 -3.22 5.59 5.10
C ALA A 52 -3.68 6.95 5.66
N ALA A 53 -4.80 7.00 6.37
CA ALA A 53 -5.28 8.22 7.03
C ALA A 53 -4.27 8.76 8.07
N PHE A 54 -3.50 7.87 8.70
CA PHE A 54 -2.48 8.25 9.69
C PHE A 54 -1.20 8.83 9.05
N LEU A 55 -1.00 8.62 7.75
CA LEU A 55 0.17 9.06 7.00
C LEU A 55 -0.04 10.41 6.29
N LEU A 56 -1.27 10.94 6.32
CA LEU A 56 -1.63 12.19 5.66
C LEU A 56 -0.72 13.38 6.04
N PRO A 57 -0.30 13.58 7.30
CA PRO A 57 0.61 14.67 7.65
C PRO A 57 1.94 14.61 6.89
N GLN A 58 2.48 13.41 6.69
CA GLN A 58 3.73 13.16 5.99
C GLN A 58 3.59 13.25 4.46
N LEU A 59 2.36 13.25 3.95
CA LEU A 59 2.01 13.39 2.54
C LEU A 59 1.50 14.79 2.19
N GLU A 60 1.80 15.78 3.04
CA GLU A 60 1.39 17.19 2.88
C GLU A 60 -0.15 17.39 2.86
N GLN A 61 -0.91 16.46 3.45
CA GLN A 61 -2.37 16.50 3.53
C GLN A 61 -2.88 16.90 4.92
N MET A 62 -2.25 17.91 5.54
CA MET A 62 -2.60 18.34 6.91
C MET A 62 -4.07 18.76 7.05
N ALA A 63 -4.62 19.47 6.06
CA ALA A 63 -6.01 19.91 6.07
C ALA A 63 -7.01 18.74 6.09
N LEU A 64 -6.71 17.63 5.42
CA LEU A 64 -7.53 16.42 5.48
C LEU A 64 -7.34 15.69 6.81
N TYR A 65 -6.11 15.63 7.31
CA TYR A 65 -5.82 15.02 8.61
C TYR A 65 -6.58 15.71 9.76
N GLU A 66 -6.65 17.04 9.76
CA GLU A 66 -7.38 17.82 10.76
C GLU A 66 -8.91 17.63 10.69
N ARG A 67 -9.45 17.31 9.51
CA ARG A 67 -10.88 16.99 9.34
C ARG A 67 -11.21 15.59 9.85
N LEU A 68 -10.36 14.61 9.54
CA LEU A 68 -10.55 13.21 9.91
C LEU A 68 -10.23 12.94 11.37
N GLN A 69 -9.14 13.53 11.88
CA GLN A 69 -8.55 13.33 13.21
C GLN A 69 -8.50 11.84 13.60
N PRO A 70 -7.77 11.01 12.83
CA PRO A 70 -7.87 9.55 12.94
C PRO A 70 -7.42 8.99 14.29
N LEU A 71 -6.60 9.73 15.05
CA LEU A 71 -6.18 9.33 16.40
C LEU A 71 -7.26 9.48 17.47
N THR A 72 -8.24 10.37 17.28
CA THR A 72 -9.20 10.75 18.32
C THR A 72 -10.66 10.58 17.91
N LYS A 73 -11.00 10.68 16.63
CA LYS A 73 -12.38 10.61 16.14
C LYS A 73 -12.66 9.27 15.48
N GLN A 74 -13.72 8.62 15.94
CA GLN A 74 -14.25 7.43 15.28
C GLN A 74 -14.88 7.78 13.92
N LEU A 75 -14.65 6.88 12.97
CA LEU A 75 -15.28 6.80 11.67
C LEU A 75 -16.18 5.57 11.65
N SER A 76 -17.45 5.76 11.29
CA SER A 76 -18.52 4.76 11.46
C SER A 76 -19.11 4.24 10.15
N GLY A 77 -18.49 4.57 9.01
CA GLY A 77 -18.89 4.07 7.70
C GLY A 77 -18.56 5.03 6.55
N GLU A 78 -18.91 4.60 5.34
CA GLU A 78 -18.65 5.28 4.08
C GLU A 78 -19.26 6.69 4.00
N PRO A 79 -20.53 6.94 4.43
CA PRO A 79 -21.11 8.29 4.33
C PRO A 79 -20.33 9.31 5.17
N GLN A 80 -19.98 8.96 6.40
CA GLN A 80 -19.19 9.83 7.28
C GLN A 80 -17.76 10.01 6.76
N ALA A 81 -17.19 9.00 6.12
CA ALA A 81 -15.88 9.09 5.48
C ALA A 81 -15.93 10.13 4.35
N ARG A 82 -16.97 10.09 3.52
CA ARG A 82 -17.17 11.05 2.43
C ARG A 82 -17.33 12.48 2.95
N ASP A 83 -18.20 12.69 3.94
CA ASP A 83 -18.44 14.02 4.53
C ASP A 83 -17.18 14.65 5.15
N ARG A 84 -16.23 13.82 5.58
CA ARG A 84 -14.95 14.26 6.16
C ARG A 84 -13.81 14.39 5.13
N GLY A 85 -14.11 14.28 3.84
CA GLY A 85 -13.13 14.43 2.75
C GLY A 85 -12.41 13.13 2.38
N GLY A 86 -12.98 11.98 2.74
CA GLY A 86 -12.48 10.66 2.35
C GLY A 86 -12.64 10.33 0.87
N ASP A 87 -13.36 11.15 0.11
CA ASP A 87 -13.47 11.15 -1.36
C ASP A 87 -12.30 11.85 -2.06
N ALA A 88 -11.41 12.49 -1.31
CA ALA A 88 -10.25 13.16 -1.87
C ALA A 88 -9.36 12.17 -2.64
N SER A 89 -9.10 12.51 -3.90
CA SER A 89 -8.14 11.81 -4.73
C SER A 89 -6.72 12.25 -4.39
N LEU A 90 -5.90 11.32 -3.91
CA LEU A 90 -4.51 11.58 -3.56
C LEU A 90 -3.59 10.83 -4.52
N SER A 91 -2.79 11.57 -5.30
CA SER A 91 -1.85 10.98 -6.27
C SER A 91 -0.85 10.02 -5.63
N ALA A 92 -0.48 10.25 -4.37
CA ALA A 92 0.40 9.38 -3.61
C ALA A 92 -0.17 7.96 -3.41
N PHE A 93 -1.49 7.79 -3.42
CA PHE A 93 -2.15 6.49 -3.28
C PHE A 93 -2.58 5.86 -4.60
N LEU A 94 -2.34 6.53 -5.74
CA LEU A 94 -2.77 6.07 -7.05
C LEU A 94 -1.59 5.56 -7.86
N CYS A 95 -1.68 4.36 -8.41
CA CYS A 95 -0.67 3.83 -9.33
C CYS A 95 -1.03 4.24 -10.77
N PRO A 96 -0.18 5.00 -11.49
CA PRO A 96 -0.45 5.44 -12.87
C PRO A 96 -0.66 4.31 -13.90
N SER A 97 -0.29 3.09 -13.54
CA SER A 97 -0.48 1.89 -14.38
C SER A 97 -1.86 1.27 -14.21
N PHE A 98 -2.62 1.70 -13.21
CA PHE A 98 -3.97 1.22 -12.99
C PHE A 98 -4.91 1.78 -14.07
N ASP A 99 -5.24 0.94 -15.05
CA ASP A 99 -6.18 1.20 -16.14
C ASP A 99 -7.63 0.90 -15.71
N GLY A 100 -8.16 1.64 -14.73
CA GLY A 100 -9.54 1.47 -14.26
C GLY A 100 -10.21 2.80 -13.89
N PRO A 101 -11.55 2.83 -13.78
CA PRO A 101 -12.32 4.04 -13.49
C PRO A 101 -12.24 4.42 -11.99
N PRO A 102 -12.82 5.57 -11.60
CA PRO A 102 -12.19 6.89 -11.42
C PRO A 102 -11.16 6.90 -10.27
N LEU A 103 -10.69 8.10 -9.89
CA LEU A 103 -9.87 8.35 -8.69
C LEU A 103 -10.54 7.92 -7.35
N VAL A 104 -11.71 7.29 -7.42
CA VAL A 104 -12.55 6.84 -6.32
C VAL A 104 -12.93 5.36 -6.47
N ASP A 105 -13.26 4.71 -5.37
CA ASP A 105 -13.77 3.33 -5.31
C ASP A 105 -15.26 3.24 -5.71
N SER A 106 -15.84 2.05 -5.67
CA SER A 106 -17.27 1.84 -5.96
C SER A 106 -18.24 2.58 -5.00
N ASN A 107 -17.76 3.00 -3.83
CA ASN A 107 -18.53 3.75 -2.84
C ASN A 107 -18.35 5.27 -2.96
N GLY A 108 -17.55 5.73 -3.92
CA GLY A 108 -17.24 7.15 -4.14
C GLY A 108 -16.23 7.73 -3.15
N LEU A 109 -15.41 6.91 -2.50
CA LEU A 109 -14.30 7.32 -1.65
C LEU A 109 -12.98 7.28 -2.43
N GLY A 110 -11.99 8.10 -2.07
CA GLY A 110 -10.70 8.17 -2.73
C GLY A 110 -10.01 6.81 -2.72
N ARG A 111 -9.62 6.33 -3.90
CA ARG A 111 -9.03 5.00 -4.06
C ARG A 111 -7.59 4.95 -3.55
N SER A 112 -7.20 3.77 -3.04
CA SER A 112 -5.81 3.37 -2.86
C SER A 112 -5.48 2.18 -3.78
N ASN A 113 -4.37 2.28 -4.50
CA ASN A 113 -3.73 1.17 -5.21
C ASN A 113 -2.62 0.51 -4.38
N TYR A 114 -2.54 0.83 -3.08
CA TYR A 114 -1.59 0.25 -2.15
C TYR A 114 -2.34 -0.29 -0.93
N LEU A 115 -2.00 -1.53 -0.55
CA LEU A 115 -2.49 -2.19 0.66
C LEU A 115 -1.34 -2.38 1.64
N ALA A 116 -1.69 -2.41 2.92
CA ALA A 116 -0.79 -2.77 3.99
C ALA A 116 -0.87 -4.27 4.31
N SER A 117 0.24 -4.83 4.81
CA SER A 117 0.29 -6.19 5.37
C SER A 117 -0.60 -6.28 6.62
N ALA A 118 -1.56 -7.19 6.62
CA ALA A 118 -2.42 -7.43 7.77
C ALA A 118 -1.61 -7.82 9.02
N GLU A 119 -0.57 -8.65 8.85
CA GLU A 119 0.25 -9.12 9.97
C GLU A 119 0.99 -8.00 10.71
N LEU A 120 1.37 -6.93 10.00
CA LEU A 120 2.05 -5.78 10.60
C LEU A 120 1.06 -4.73 11.11
N PHE A 121 0.01 -4.43 10.34
CA PHE A 121 -0.85 -3.28 10.59
C PHE A 121 -2.08 -3.61 11.44
N SER A 122 -2.52 -4.87 11.53
CA SER A 122 -3.58 -5.25 12.47
C SER A 122 -3.09 -5.27 13.93
N LYS A 123 -1.78 -5.48 14.14
CA LYS A 123 -1.17 -5.66 15.47
C LYS A 123 -0.43 -4.43 16.00
N SER A 124 -0.39 -3.31 15.24
CA SER A 124 0.36 -2.11 15.62
C SER A 124 1.84 -2.42 15.88
N THR A 125 2.46 -3.18 14.97
CA THR A 125 3.78 -3.78 15.16
C THR A 125 4.88 -2.71 15.25
N GLN A 126 5.85 -2.93 16.15
CA GLN A 126 7.08 -2.13 16.22
C GLN A 126 8.13 -2.75 15.32
N LEU A 127 8.88 -1.95 14.57
CA LEU A 127 9.91 -2.47 13.65
C LEU A 127 10.96 -3.36 14.36
N PRO A 128 11.41 -3.07 15.60
CA PRO A 128 12.31 -3.98 16.33
C PRO A 128 11.75 -5.38 16.61
N ASN A 129 10.43 -5.57 16.53
CA ASN A 129 9.77 -6.87 16.76
C ASN A 129 9.56 -7.67 15.46
N VAL A 130 10.20 -7.26 14.37
CA VAL A 130 10.23 -7.98 13.09
C VAL A 130 11.50 -8.84 13.06
N GLY A 131 11.39 -10.07 13.56
CA GLY A 131 12.49 -11.01 13.72
C GLY A 131 13.01 -11.63 12.43
N ASP A 132 12.20 -11.68 11.37
CA ASP A 132 12.61 -12.23 10.06
C ASP A 132 13.48 -11.25 9.25
N GLY A 133 13.67 -10.04 9.77
CA GLY A 133 14.48 -8.98 9.18
C GLY A 133 13.64 -7.97 8.40
N LEU A 134 13.95 -6.68 8.61
CA LEU A 134 13.25 -5.56 7.95
C LEU A 134 13.38 -5.57 6.43
N SER A 135 14.46 -6.18 5.92
CA SER A 135 14.75 -6.34 4.49
C SER A 135 13.97 -7.48 3.82
N ASN A 136 13.35 -8.35 4.62
CA ASN A 136 12.68 -9.56 4.16
C ASN A 136 11.18 -9.56 4.51
N THR A 137 10.71 -8.53 5.20
CA THR A 137 9.29 -8.38 5.55
C THR A 137 8.65 -7.26 4.74
N ILE A 138 7.56 -7.57 4.04
CA ILE A 138 6.75 -6.64 3.26
C ILE A 138 5.83 -5.84 4.19
N ALA A 139 5.91 -4.52 4.09
CA ALA A 139 5.05 -3.58 4.78
C ALA A 139 3.81 -3.20 3.94
N LEU A 140 4.04 -2.80 2.69
CA LEU A 140 3.00 -2.40 1.74
C LEU A 140 3.20 -3.08 0.39
N GLY A 141 2.12 -3.25 -0.36
CA GLY A 141 2.18 -3.76 -1.73
C GLY A 141 1.14 -3.11 -2.63
N GLU A 142 1.38 -3.15 -3.93
CA GLU A 142 0.37 -2.75 -4.91
C GLU A 142 -0.86 -3.67 -4.85
N THR A 143 -2.04 -3.10 -5.10
CA THR A 143 -3.27 -3.85 -5.27
C THR A 143 -4.09 -3.34 -6.46
N VAL A 144 -4.89 -4.26 -7.01
CA VAL A 144 -5.97 -3.97 -7.96
C VAL A 144 -7.35 -4.06 -7.31
N ARG A 145 -7.42 -4.32 -6.00
CA ARG A 145 -8.67 -4.37 -5.24
C ARG A 145 -9.34 -2.99 -5.22
N ASP A 146 -10.67 -3.02 -5.13
CA ASP A 146 -11.46 -1.82 -4.94
C ASP A 146 -11.43 -1.40 -3.46
N GLN A 147 -10.48 -0.54 -3.11
CA GLN A 147 -10.23 -0.13 -1.72
C GLN A 147 -10.07 1.39 -1.62
N ALA A 148 -10.70 2.00 -0.62
CA ALA A 148 -10.48 3.39 -0.25
C ALA A 148 -9.28 3.53 0.70
N TRP A 149 -8.53 4.63 0.60
CA TRP A 149 -7.42 4.93 1.52
C TRP A 149 -7.90 5.29 2.93
N VAL A 150 -9.10 5.87 3.05
CA VAL A 150 -9.63 6.38 4.34
C VAL A 150 -10.21 5.26 5.22
N LEU A 151 -10.64 4.16 4.62
CA LEU A 151 -11.24 3.03 5.32
C LEU A 151 -10.25 1.90 5.54
N PRO A 152 -10.48 1.04 6.57
CA PRO A 152 -9.63 -0.11 6.84
C PRO A 152 -9.53 -1.03 5.63
N GLY A 153 -8.33 -1.56 5.42
CA GLY A 153 -7.99 -2.30 4.22
C GLY A 153 -6.57 -2.82 4.30
N THR A 154 -6.45 -4.10 4.67
CA THR A 154 -5.18 -4.83 4.67
C THR A 154 -5.32 -6.09 3.82
N GLY A 155 -4.17 -6.61 3.39
CA GLY A 155 -4.07 -7.85 2.64
C GLY A 155 -3.14 -8.85 3.32
N THR A 156 -3.31 -10.12 2.96
CA THR A 156 -2.44 -11.22 3.40
C THR A 156 -1.60 -11.74 2.23
N GLY A 157 -0.41 -12.27 2.53
CA GLY A 157 0.50 -12.87 1.55
C GLY A 157 0.08 -14.26 1.07
N GLY A 158 -1.19 -14.65 1.21
CA GLY A 158 -1.65 -16.03 1.00
C GLY A 158 -1.61 -16.53 -0.46
N ALA A 159 -1.40 -15.64 -1.43
CA ALA A 159 -1.24 -15.99 -2.83
C ALA A 159 -0.32 -14.99 -3.55
N PRO A 160 0.45 -15.41 -4.58
CA PRO A 160 1.32 -14.53 -5.36
C PRO A 160 0.60 -13.31 -5.96
N PRO A 161 1.36 -12.31 -6.45
CA PRO A 161 0.79 -11.13 -7.09
C PRO A 161 -0.21 -11.47 -8.20
N ASN A 162 -1.33 -10.73 -8.25
CA ASN A 162 -2.45 -10.93 -9.16
C ASN A 162 -3.25 -12.23 -8.97
N GLN A 163 -3.01 -12.96 -7.87
CA GLN A 163 -3.73 -14.19 -7.52
C GLN A 163 -4.42 -14.10 -6.16
N GLY A 164 -4.33 -12.95 -5.48
CA GLY A 164 -4.90 -12.71 -4.16
C GLY A 164 -5.09 -11.21 -3.87
N ASP A 165 -4.75 -10.79 -2.65
CA ASP A 165 -4.95 -9.41 -2.19
C ASP A 165 -4.05 -8.39 -2.88
N PHE A 166 -2.83 -8.82 -3.23
CA PHE A 166 -1.81 -7.98 -3.84
C PHE A 166 -1.71 -8.25 -5.33
N GLY A 167 -1.42 -7.22 -6.11
CA GLY A 167 -1.36 -7.31 -7.56
C GLY A 167 -1.28 -5.94 -8.21
N SER A 168 -0.86 -5.94 -9.48
CA SER A 168 -0.74 -4.73 -10.27
C SER A 168 -1.06 -5.02 -11.74
N ARG A 169 -1.27 -3.96 -12.52
CA ARG A 169 -1.43 -4.07 -13.98
C ARG A 169 -0.09 -4.07 -14.74
N HIS A 170 1.03 -4.14 -14.02
CA HIS A 170 2.35 -4.33 -14.62
C HIS A 170 2.49 -5.75 -15.16
N ALA A 171 3.01 -5.88 -16.38
CA ALA A 171 3.20 -7.18 -17.02
C ALA A 171 4.17 -8.09 -16.24
N ALA A 172 5.11 -7.51 -15.50
CA ALA A 172 6.19 -8.24 -14.85
C ALA A 172 5.87 -8.72 -13.41
N GLY A 173 4.86 -8.16 -12.74
CA GLY A 173 4.61 -8.45 -11.33
C GLY A 173 3.93 -7.31 -10.58
N ALA A 174 4.21 -7.16 -9.30
CA ALA A 174 3.77 -6.02 -8.48
C ALA A 174 4.91 -5.50 -7.61
N HIS A 175 4.89 -4.20 -7.31
CA HIS A 175 5.87 -3.58 -6.42
C HIS A 175 5.45 -3.73 -4.96
N PHE A 176 6.44 -4.01 -4.12
CA PHE A 176 6.28 -4.18 -2.69
C PHE A 176 7.32 -3.34 -1.95
N LEU A 177 6.87 -2.64 -0.92
CA LEU A 177 7.69 -1.92 0.04
C LEU A 177 8.03 -2.84 1.21
N PHE A 178 9.31 -2.96 1.51
CA PHE A 178 9.83 -3.69 2.65
C PHE A 178 9.91 -2.77 3.88
N CYS A 179 9.92 -3.36 5.08
CA CYS A 179 10.00 -2.63 6.34
C CYS A 179 11.26 -1.74 6.46
N GLU A 180 12.33 -2.07 5.75
CA GLU A 180 13.55 -1.24 5.65
C GLU A 180 13.40 0.00 4.75
N GLY A 181 12.31 0.11 3.99
CA GLY A 181 12.06 1.21 3.05
C GLY A 181 12.47 0.93 1.59
N SER A 182 13.05 -0.24 1.30
CA SER A 182 13.35 -0.65 -0.07
C SER A 182 12.08 -1.08 -0.81
N VAL A 183 12.03 -0.82 -2.13
CA VAL A 183 10.89 -1.24 -2.98
C VAL A 183 11.39 -2.20 -4.04
N ARG A 184 10.85 -3.41 -4.06
CA ARG A 184 11.22 -4.48 -4.99
C ARG A 184 10.01 -4.91 -5.81
N LEU A 185 10.26 -5.30 -7.06
CA LEU A 185 9.25 -5.90 -7.92
C LEU A 185 9.25 -7.41 -7.68
N ILE A 186 8.09 -7.98 -7.36
CA ILE A 186 7.92 -9.42 -7.20
C ILE A 186 7.06 -9.95 -8.35
N GLY A 187 7.56 -10.99 -9.02
CA GLY A 187 6.90 -11.59 -10.16
C GLY A 187 5.63 -12.37 -9.82
N ASN A 188 4.71 -12.47 -10.78
CA ASN A 188 3.46 -13.23 -10.60
C ASN A 188 3.70 -14.75 -10.44
N THR A 189 4.91 -15.23 -10.74
CA THR A 189 5.31 -16.64 -10.71
C THR A 189 6.19 -17.00 -9.51
N ILE A 190 6.34 -16.11 -8.54
CA ILE A 190 7.02 -16.43 -7.28
C ILE A 190 6.35 -17.65 -6.64
N ASP A 191 7.15 -18.49 -5.97
CA ASP A 191 6.61 -19.60 -5.19
C ASP A 191 5.64 -19.07 -4.11
N PRO A 192 4.41 -19.62 -3.99
CA PRO A 192 3.42 -19.13 -3.03
C PRO A 192 3.90 -19.18 -1.57
N SER A 193 4.72 -20.17 -1.20
CA SER A 193 5.24 -20.27 0.17
C SER A 193 6.30 -19.21 0.45
N THR A 194 7.20 -18.97 -0.51
CA THR A 194 8.15 -17.85 -0.44
C THR A 194 7.43 -16.51 -0.35
N PHE A 195 6.38 -16.30 -1.15
CA PHE A 195 5.62 -15.05 -1.10
C PHE A 195 4.90 -14.86 0.24
N SER A 196 4.29 -15.92 0.78
CA SER A 196 3.64 -15.86 2.10
C SER A 196 4.64 -15.55 3.21
N ALA A 197 5.85 -16.12 3.14
CA ALA A 197 6.91 -15.89 4.11
C ALA A 197 7.34 -14.42 4.19
N LEU A 198 7.30 -13.71 3.06
CA LEU A 198 7.59 -12.27 3.04
C LEU A 198 6.58 -11.42 3.83
N PHE A 199 5.41 -11.94 4.20
CA PHE A 199 4.42 -11.23 5.01
C PHE A 199 4.49 -11.56 6.49
N THR A 200 5.22 -12.61 6.87
CA THR A 200 5.38 -12.97 8.28
C THR A 200 6.49 -12.13 8.91
N PRO A 201 6.26 -11.47 10.05
CA PRO A 201 7.32 -10.73 10.73
C PRO A 201 8.21 -11.61 11.62
N ASN A 202 7.78 -12.83 11.99
CA ASN A 202 8.47 -13.73 12.92
C ASN A 202 8.24 -15.23 12.58
N GLY A 203 8.13 -15.58 11.30
CA GLY A 203 7.97 -16.94 10.80
C GLY A 203 9.22 -17.81 10.89
N GLN A 204 10.42 -17.22 11.03
CA GLN A 204 11.72 -17.91 10.94
C GLN A 204 11.91 -18.70 9.64
N GLU A 205 11.21 -18.30 8.59
CA GLU A 205 11.23 -18.97 7.29
C GLU A 205 12.47 -18.55 6.50
N VAL A 206 13.10 -19.52 5.82
CA VAL A 206 14.22 -19.23 4.92
C VAL A 206 13.63 -18.73 3.61
N VAL A 207 13.89 -17.46 3.31
CA VAL A 207 13.50 -16.83 2.05
C VAL A 207 14.71 -16.82 1.12
N ASP A 208 14.67 -17.63 0.07
CA ASP A 208 15.69 -17.61 -1.00
C ASP A 208 15.57 -16.34 -1.86
N ASP A 209 16.60 -16.00 -2.64
CA ASP A 209 16.55 -14.84 -3.55
C ASP A 209 15.44 -15.01 -4.62
N PHE A 210 14.56 -14.01 -4.76
CA PHE A 210 13.40 -13.99 -5.67
C PHE A 210 13.35 -12.76 -6.58
#